data_AF-A3CYD4-F1
#
_entry.id   AF-A3CYD4-F1
#
_cell.length_a   1.000
_cell.length_b   1.000
_cell.length_c   1.000
_cell.angle_alpha   90.00
_cell.angle_beta   90.00
_cell.angle_gamma   90.00
#
_symmetry.space_group_name_H-M   'P 1'
#
loop_
_entity.id
_entity.type
_entity.pdbx_description
1 polymer ?
#
loop_
_entity_poly.entity_id
_entity_poly.type
_entity_poly.pdbx_seq_one_letter_code
_entity_poly.pdbx_strand_id
1 'polypeptide(L)'
;MTGSYPSYLVIFLVLFGAVVACGCMAAGGEDEPAERISGNGTITFVDLEGGFYGIVADDGERYLPADLPTECRQDGLRVAFAVNIMNETATIQQWGTPVEIVEIAAGDTRRTVAANATVTYIDLEGGFYGLVTDDGRKFLPGNLPAEYRQDGLLVQFSADVQDDVAGIGMWGTPVEIRSIELVEGVLLVSGNATVTYIDLEGGFYGLVADDGRHYLPLGLDEAWQTDGANVTFVARIKENTMTIQQWGTPVEVIAIDTAGNATYVAKTGTVTFVDLEGGFYGIVADDGERYLPLDLDETYRVDGMRLTFVGEIARDTATIQQWGTPIEIVDIPWACARCSETVGLANPAAVWCKEQGHTYEIRKNPDGSEYGVCIFANGTAVDAWDYYRQTH
;
A
#
# COMPACT_ATOMS: atom_id res chain seq x y z
N MET A 1 33.08 -36.25 -51.64
CA MET A 1 32.37 -35.59 -52.75
C MET A 1 31.66 -34.40 -52.11
N THR A 2 32.40 -33.30 -51.88
CA THR A 2 32.43 -32.05 -52.68
C THR A 2 31.14 -31.23 -52.46
N GLY A 3 31.12 -30.02 -51.90
CA GLY A 3 32.11 -29.07 -51.35
C GLY A 3 31.28 -27.85 -50.84
N SER A 4 31.50 -27.34 -49.62
CA SER A 4 32.46 -26.31 -49.19
C SER A 4 31.99 -24.85 -49.42
N TYR A 5 31.83 -24.14 -48.29
CA TYR A 5 31.63 -22.69 -48.02
C TYR A 5 32.85 -21.81 -48.45
N PRO A 6 33.04 -20.50 -48.05
CA PRO A 6 32.20 -19.31 -47.69
C PRO A 6 32.71 -17.92 -48.25
N SER A 7 32.12 -16.80 -47.78
CA SER A 7 32.77 -15.50 -47.37
C SER A 7 32.77 -14.21 -48.24
N TYR A 8 32.11 -13.17 -47.70
CA TYR A 8 32.41 -11.71 -47.54
C TYR A 8 33.21 -10.85 -48.55
N LEU A 9 32.67 -9.66 -48.89
CA LEU A 9 33.36 -8.36 -49.11
C LEU A 9 32.31 -7.21 -49.22
N VAL A 10 32.13 -6.26 -48.26
CA VAL A 10 32.84 -4.98 -47.97
C VAL A 10 32.56 -3.80 -48.95
N ILE A 11 31.71 -2.86 -48.49
CA ILE A 11 31.74 -1.36 -48.47
C ILE A 11 31.97 -0.51 -49.78
N PHE A 12 31.04 0.42 -50.12
CA PHE A 12 31.16 1.92 -50.13
C PHE A 12 30.05 2.65 -50.95
N LEU A 13 29.29 3.51 -50.24
CA LEU A 13 28.78 4.87 -50.55
C LEU A 13 28.92 5.46 -51.98
N VAL A 14 27.86 6.11 -52.51
CA VAL A 14 27.77 7.57 -52.85
C VAL A 14 26.45 7.94 -53.58
N LEU A 15 25.82 9.02 -53.06
CA LEU A 15 24.81 9.96 -53.60
C LEU A 15 24.63 10.10 -55.12
N PHE A 16 23.38 10.33 -55.59
CA PHE A 16 22.89 11.63 -56.13
C PHE A 16 21.46 11.53 -56.69
N GLY A 17 20.67 12.61 -56.51
CA GLY A 17 19.84 13.15 -57.60
C GLY A 17 18.33 12.90 -57.53
N ALA A 18 17.59 13.99 -57.33
CA ALA A 18 16.13 14.07 -57.22
C ALA A 18 15.41 14.28 -58.57
N VAL A 19 14.07 14.27 -58.48
CA VAL A 19 13.06 15.06 -59.23
C VAL A 19 12.13 14.29 -60.19
N VAL A 20 10.91 14.05 -59.67
CA VAL A 20 9.56 14.35 -60.22
C VAL A 20 9.18 13.77 -61.59
N ALA A 21 8.15 12.92 -61.61
CA ALA A 21 6.82 13.25 -62.17
C ALA A 21 5.91 12.01 -62.21
N CYS A 22 4.84 12.04 -61.42
CA CYS A 22 3.51 11.52 -61.78
C CYS A 22 2.60 11.96 -60.62
N GLY A 23 1.69 12.91 -60.83
CA GLY A 23 0.59 12.75 -61.76
C GLY A 23 -0.62 12.42 -60.91
N CYS A 24 -1.32 13.46 -60.47
CA CYS A 24 -2.47 13.40 -59.58
C CYS A 24 -3.60 12.52 -60.16
N MET A 25 -4.11 11.60 -59.33
CA MET A 25 -5.54 11.29 -59.30
C MET A 25 -5.98 11.33 -57.85
N ALA A 26 -6.75 12.37 -57.53
CA ALA A 26 -7.46 12.50 -56.28
C ALA A 26 -8.65 11.52 -56.29
N ALA A 27 -8.74 10.70 -55.25
CA ALA A 27 -9.96 9.99 -54.88
C ALA A 27 -9.97 9.86 -53.35
N GLY A 28 -11.02 10.40 -52.73
CA GLY A 28 -11.37 10.16 -51.34
C GLY A 28 -10.68 11.08 -50.35
N GLY A 29 -11.41 12.10 -49.86
CA GLY A 29 -11.12 12.67 -48.55
C GLY A 29 -11.39 11.59 -47.51
N GLU A 30 -10.33 11.11 -46.88
CA GLU A 30 -10.41 10.46 -45.59
C GLU A 30 -10.08 11.57 -44.58
N ASP A 31 -11.04 11.87 -43.69
CA ASP A 31 -10.77 12.68 -42.51
C ASP A 31 -9.69 11.95 -41.69
N GLU A 32 -8.42 12.30 -41.91
CA GLU A 32 -7.32 11.91 -41.04
C GLU A 32 -7.70 12.31 -39.61
N PRO A 33 -7.78 11.38 -38.64
CA PRO A 33 -8.12 11.72 -37.28
C PRO A 33 -7.08 12.72 -36.78
N ALA A 34 -7.52 13.91 -36.37
CA ALA A 34 -6.64 14.92 -35.82
C ALA A 34 -5.76 14.29 -34.74
N GLU A 35 -4.44 14.39 -34.90
CA GLU A 35 -3.49 13.77 -33.97
C GLU A 35 -3.72 14.37 -32.58
N ARG A 36 -4.22 13.53 -31.67
CA ARG A 36 -4.57 13.94 -30.31
C ARG A 36 -3.36 13.73 -29.40
N ILE A 37 -2.87 14.84 -28.85
CA ILE A 37 -1.77 14.87 -27.90
C ILE A 37 -2.35 15.13 -26.52
N SER A 38 -1.86 14.44 -25.50
CA SER A 38 -2.18 14.72 -24.10
C SER A 38 -0.93 14.73 -23.25
N GLY A 39 -0.87 15.61 -22.27
CA GLY A 39 0.27 15.72 -21.38
C GLY A 39 0.06 16.73 -20.27
N ASN A 40 1.13 16.94 -19.50
CA ASN A 40 1.22 18.01 -18.52
C ASN A 40 2.12 19.12 -19.07
N GLY A 41 1.82 20.36 -18.69
CA GLY A 41 2.60 21.51 -19.12
C GLY A 41 2.37 22.73 -18.26
N THR A 42 2.95 23.84 -18.69
CA THR A 42 2.87 25.14 -18.03
C THR A 42 2.37 26.17 -19.02
N ILE A 43 1.34 26.93 -18.63
CA ILE A 43 0.89 28.11 -19.35
C ILE A 43 1.97 29.17 -19.27
N THR A 44 2.41 29.67 -20.42
CA THR A 44 3.46 30.67 -20.55
C THR A 44 2.95 31.86 -21.33
N PHE A 45 3.09 33.06 -20.79
CA PHE A 45 2.88 34.29 -21.53
C PHE A 45 4.10 34.60 -22.40
N VAL A 46 3.86 34.82 -23.69
CA VAL A 46 4.88 35.09 -24.68
C VAL A 46 4.68 36.50 -25.22
N ASP A 47 5.65 37.38 -24.97
CA ASP A 47 5.65 38.77 -25.44
C ASP A 47 6.17 38.88 -26.89
N LEU A 48 5.45 38.25 -27.82
CA LEU A 48 5.64 38.39 -29.26
C LEU A 48 4.32 38.83 -29.89
N GLU A 49 4.38 39.76 -30.84
CA GLU A 49 3.24 40.20 -31.65
C GLU A 49 1.98 40.66 -30.88
N GLY A 50 2.18 41.32 -29.73
CA GLY A 50 1.09 41.84 -28.91
C GLY A 50 0.70 40.96 -27.73
N GLY A 51 1.42 39.85 -27.51
CA GLY A 51 1.28 39.02 -26.31
C GLY A 51 0.25 37.92 -26.47
N PHE A 52 0.63 36.68 -26.19
CA PHE A 52 -0.29 35.54 -26.19
C PHE A 52 0.11 34.52 -25.12
N TYR A 53 -0.82 33.61 -24.78
CA TYR A 53 -0.55 32.50 -23.87
C TYR A 53 -0.38 31.21 -24.68
N GLY A 54 0.67 30.45 -24.37
CA GLY A 54 0.97 29.16 -24.95
C GLY A 54 1.18 28.08 -23.88
N ILE A 55 1.11 26.82 -24.28
CA ILE A 55 1.40 25.67 -23.39
C ILE A 55 2.82 25.20 -23.68
N VAL A 56 3.67 25.16 -22.66
CA VAL A 56 4.97 24.48 -22.72
C VAL A 56 4.83 23.15 -22.00
N ALA A 57 4.84 22.05 -22.74
CA ALA A 57 4.73 20.71 -22.19
C ALA A 57 6.00 20.32 -21.43
N ASP A 58 5.86 19.34 -20.52
CA ASP A 58 6.97 18.88 -19.66
C ASP A 58 8.11 18.20 -20.45
N ASP A 59 7.83 17.72 -21.66
CA ASP A 59 8.82 17.21 -22.62
C ASP A 59 9.55 18.33 -23.39
N GLY A 60 9.14 19.58 -23.20
CA GLY A 60 9.71 20.77 -23.83
C GLY A 60 9.04 21.16 -25.15
N GLU A 61 8.04 20.42 -25.63
CA GLU A 61 7.24 20.83 -26.79
C GLU A 61 6.38 22.06 -26.46
N ARG A 62 6.05 22.83 -27.50
CA ARG A 62 5.28 24.07 -27.37
C ARG A 62 4.03 23.98 -28.21
N TYR A 63 2.90 24.30 -27.61
CA TYR A 63 1.60 24.30 -28.28
C TYR A 63 0.97 25.68 -28.19
N LEU A 64 0.43 26.14 -29.30
CA LEU A 64 -0.27 27.41 -29.43
C LEU A 64 -1.78 27.13 -29.52
N PRO A 65 -2.51 27.23 -28.40
CA PRO A 65 -3.95 26.97 -28.41
C PRO A 65 -4.69 28.07 -29.16
N ALA A 66 -5.62 27.69 -30.03
CA ALA A 66 -6.48 28.62 -30.74
C ALA A 66 -7.43 29.39 -29.79
N ASP A 67 -7.89 28.73 -28.73
CA ASP A 67 -8.58 29.35 -27.61
C ASP A 67 -8.11 28.73 -26.29
N LEU A 68 -7.65 29.58 -25.37
CA LEU A 68 -7.29 29.18 -24.01
C LEU A 68 -8.38 29.70 -23.06
N PRO A 69 -9.04 28.84 -22.26
CA PRO A 69 -10.04 29.26 -21.28
C PRO A 69 -9.52 30.38 -20.39
N THR A 70 -10.39 31.32 -20.03
CA THR A 70 -9.96 32.54 -19.33
C THR A 70 -9.42 32.22 -17.94
N GLU A 71 -9.97 31.21 -17.28
CA GLU A 71 -9.46 30.64 -16.03
C GLU A 71 -8.03 30.10 -16.12
N CYS A 72 -7.56 29.74 -17.32
CA CYS A 72 -6.21 29.23 -17.54
C CYS A 72 -5.22 30.31 -18.03
N ARG A 73 -5.65 31.56 -18.25
CA ARG A 73 -4.80 32.66 -18.73
C ARG A 73 -3.98 33.28 -17.60
N GLN A 74 -3.18 32.46 -16.94
CA GLN A 74 -2.27 32.86 -15.90
C GLN A 74 -0.86 32.33 -16.23
N ASP A 75 0.08 33.25 -16.37
CA ASP A 75 1.47 32.89 -16.61
C ASP A 75 2.02 32.03 -15.44
N GLY A 76 2.67 30.93 -15.77
CA GLY A 76 3.17 29.94 -14.81
C GLY A 76 2.13 28.92 -14.33
N LEU A 77 0.88 28.95 -14.78
CA LEU A 77 -0.13 27.98 -14.37
C LEU A 77 0.20 26.57 -14.90
N ARG A 78 0.34 25.59 -14.00
CA ARG A 78 0.46 24.18 -14.40
C ARG A 78 -0.88 23.70 -14.93
N VAL A 79 -0.88 22.89 -15.98
CA VAL A 79 -2.09 22.34 -16.61
C VAL A 79 -1.87 20.89 -17.03
N ALA A 80 -2.89 20.06 -16.87
CA ALA A 80 -3.05 18.83 -17.63
C ALA A 80 -3.92 19.15 -18.85
N PHE A 81 -3.50 18.71 -20.04
CA PHE A 81 -4.17 19.07 -21.28
C PHE A 81 -4.31 17.88 -22.23
N ALA A 82 -5.35 17.91 -23.05
CA ALA A 82 -5.50 17.12 -24.25
C ALA A 82 -5.88 18.05 -25.41
N VAL A 83 -5.15 17.96 -26.52
CA VAL A 83 -5.24 18.89 -27.65
C VAL A 83 -5.21 18.13 -28.97
N ASN A 84 -5.83 18.70 -30.00
CA ASN A 84 -5.75 18.21 -31.37
C ASN A 84 -4.84 19.13 -32.20
N ILE A 85 -3.91 18.56 -32.96
CA ILE A 85 -3.06 19.35 -33.86
C ILE A 85 -3.91 19.95 -34.98
N MET A 86 -3.77 21.26 -35.19
CA MET A 86 -4.41 21.97 -36.31
C MET A 86 -3.47 22.01 -37.51
N ASN A 87 -3.56 21.00 -38.37
CA ASN A 87 -2.80 20.94 -39.62
C ASN A 87 -3.16 22.13 -40.54
N GLU A 88 -2.17 22.64 -41.28
CA GLU A 88 -2.30 23.74 -42.27
C GLU A 88 -2.72 25.12 -41.73
N THR A 89 -2.61 25.37 -40.42
CA THR A 89 -2.87 26.71 -39.86
C THR A 89 -1.60 27.56 -39.84
N ALA A 90 -1.55 28.59 -40.67
CA ALA A 90 -0.51 29.62 -40.58
C ALA A 90 -0.83 30.56 -39.42
N THR A 91 0.02 30.56 -38.38
CA THR A 91 -0.09 31.50 -37.26
C THR A 91 0.87 32.66 -37.46
N ILE A 92 0.45 33.84 -37.00
CA ILE A 92 1.29 35.04 -37.06
C ILE A 92 2.46 34.86 -36.07
N GLN A 93 2.17 34.22 -34.93
CA GLN A 93 3.05 34.11 -33.76
C GLN A 93 4.32 33.27 -33.98
N GLN A 94 4.36 32.43 -35.02
CA GLN A 94 5.49 31.52 -35.34
C GLN A 94 6.09 30.79 -34.11
N TRP A 95 5.25 30.46 -33.14
CA TRP A 95 5.65 29.88 -31.86
C TRP A 95 4.74 28.71 -31.53
N GLY A 96 5.34 27.53 -31.37
CA GLY A 96 4.63 26.29 -31.05
C GLY A 96 3.77 25.73 -32.19
N THR A 97 3.32 24.50 -32.01
CA THR A 97 2.38 23.82 -32.91
C THR A 97 0.97 24.35 -32.63
N PRO A 98 0.22 24.84 -33.63
CA PRO A 98 -1.17 25.29 -33.44
C PRO A 98 -2.07 24.12 -33.06
N VAL A 99 -2.86 24.29 -32.01
CA VAL A 99 -3.74 23.23 -31.49
C VAL A 99 -5.12 23.73 -31.07
N GLU A 100 -6.10 22.83 -31.13
CA GLU A 100 -7.41 23.01 -30.51
C GLU A 100 -7.45 22.28 -29.17
N ILE A 101 -7.91 22.96 -28.11
CA ILE A 101 -8.04 22.34 -26.79
C ILE A 101 -9.26 21.43 -26.77
N VAL A 102 -9.04 20.15 -26.50
CA VAL A 102 -10.09 19.17 -26.25
C VAL A 102 -10.46 19.16 -24.76
N GLU A 103 -9.44 19.18 -23.91
CA GLU A 103 -9.58 19.21 -22.45
C GLU A 103 -8.40 19.97 -21.86
N ILE A 104 -8.66 20.83 -20.88
CA ILE A 104 -7.62 21.46 -20.10
C ILE A 104 -8.14 21.67 -18.69
N ALA A 105 -7.34 21.26 -17.71
CA ALA A 105 -7.61 21.48 -16.31
C ALA A 105 -6.39 22.13 -15.68
N ALA A 106 -6.61 23.07 -14.76
CA ALA A 106 -5.56 23.54 -13.87
C ALA A 106 -4.90 22.32 -13.22
N GLY A 107 -3.64 22.10 -13.57
CA GLY A 107 -2.81 21.05 -13.04
C GLY A 107 -2.54 21.36 -11.58
N ASP A 108 -2.45 20.31 -10.79
CA ASP A 108 -2.19 20.39 -9.36
C ASP A 108 -0.83 21.06 -9.12
N THR A 109 -0.83 22.33 -8.70
CA THR A 109 0.40 23.10 -8.40
C THR A 109 1.01 22.72 -7.07
N ARG A 110 0.39 21.80 -6.31
CA ARG A 110 0.90 21.35 -5.02
C ARG A 110 2.16 20.51 -5.23
N ARG A 111 3.24 20.91 -4.56
CA ARG A 111 4.43 20.08 -4.46
C ARG A 111 4.06 18.84 -3.66
N THR A 112 3.96 17.70 -4.33
CA THR A 112 3.63 16.43 -3.68
C THR A 112 4.90 15.66 -3.32
N VAL A 113 4.81 14.87 -2.26
CA VAL A 113 5.82 13.88 -1.90
C VAL A 113 5.12 12.54 -1.72
N ALA A 114 5.72 11.48 -2.26
CA ALA A 114 5.34 10.10 -1.97
C ALA A 114 6.58 9.32 -1.56
N ALA A 115 6.53 8.65 -0.41
CA ALA A 115 7.66 7.92 0.16
C ALA A 115 7.20 6.90 1.20
N ASN A 116 8.10 5.98 1.54
CA ASN A 116 8.00 5.18 2.75
C ASN A 116 8.65 5.95 3.91
N ALA A 117 8.05 5.90 5.09
CA ALA A 117 8.54 6.56 6.29
C ALA A 117 8.20 5.77 7.55
N THR A 118 8.99 5.97 8.59
CA THR A 118 8.64 5.58 9.96
C THR A 118 7.89 6.73 10.63
N VAL A 119 6.76 6.45 11.27
CA VAL A 119 6.12 7.37 12.21
C VAL A 119 6.96 7.41 13.48
N THR A 120 7.43 8.59 13.86
CA THR A 120 8.27 8.79 15.05
C THR A 120 7.61 9.77 16.00
N TYR A 121 7.59 9.45 17.30
CA TYR A 121 7.22 10.38 18.36
C TYR A 121 8.41 11.28 18.73
N ILE A 122 8.19 12.58 18.79
CA ILE A 122 9.20 13.59 19.10
C ILE A 122 8.76 14.35 20.35
N ASP A 123 9.53 14.21 21.42
CA ASP A 123 9.31 14.89 22.71
C ASP A 123 9.88 16.31 22.70
N LEU A 124 9.32 17.19 21.85
CA LEU A 124 9.62 18.62 21.80
C LEU A 124 8.32 19.41 21.89
N GLU A 125 8.33 20.53 22.63
CA GLU A 125 7.21 21.49 22.72
C GLU A 125 5.84 20.87 23.04
N GLY A 126 5.80 19.80 23.84
CA GLY A 126 4.57 19.11 24.22
C GLY A 126 4.29 17.81 23.49
N GLY A 127 5.21 17.36 22.62
CA GLY A 127 5.14 16.06 21.97
C GLY A 127 4.37 16.10 20.65
N PHE A 128 4.96 15.57 19.59
CA PHE A 128 4.27 15.41 18.31
C PHE A 128 4.74 14.17 17.55
N TYR A 129 3.97 13.73 16.55
CA TYR A 129 4.35 12.66 15.65
C TYR A 129 4.81 13.23 14.31
N GLY A 130 5.95 12.75 13.81
CA GLY A 130 6.52 13.11 12.51
C GLY A 130 6.75 11.88 11.64
N LEU A 131 6.92 12.08 10.34
CA LEU A 131 7.28 11.04 9.38
C LEU A 131 8.76 11.18 9.02
N VAL A 132 9.55 10.13 9.22
CA VAL A 132 10.98 10.09 8.90
C VAL A 132 11.22 9.04 7.82
N THR A 133 11.67 9.47 6.65
CA THR A 133 12.01 8.57 5.54
C THR A 133 13.38 7.93 5.73
N ASP A 134 13.65 6.82 5.05
CA ASP A 134 14.92 6.06 5.16
C ASP A 134 16.15 6.89 4.79
N ASP A 135 15.99 7.90 3.91
CA ASP A 135 17.03 8.85 3.52
C ASP A 135 17.19 10.03 4.50
N GLY A 136 16.48 9.98 5.64
CA GLY A 136 16.58 10.95 6.73
C GLY A 136 15.80 12.24 6.54
N ARG A 137 14.98 12.37 5.49
CA ARG A 137 14.05 13.51 5.36
C ARG A 137 12.95 13.41 6.42
N LYS A 138 12.50 14.57 6.89
CA LYS A 138 11.52 14.72 7.96
C LYS A 138 10.32 15.49 7.47
N PHE A 139 9.14 14.94 7.68
CA PHE A 139 7.88 15.58 7.32
C PHE A 139 7.00 15.73 8.56
N LEU A 140 6.40 16.91 8.72
CA LEU A 140 5.53 17.24 9.84
C LEU A 140 4.07 17.25 9.35
N PRO A 141 3.32 16.15 9.55
CA PRO A 141 1.94 16.06 9.07
C PRO A 141 0.98 16.89 9.95
N GLY A 142 0.23 17.80 9.33
CA GLY A 142 -0.81 18.59 10.01
C GLY A 142 -2.08 17.78 10.31
N ASN A 143 -2.28 16.64 9.65
CA ASN A 143 -3.49 15.83 9.67
C ASN A 143 -3.19 14.33 9.84
N LEU A 144 -2.14 13.95 10.60
CA LEU A 144 -1.86 12.54 10.87
C LEU A 144 -3.05 11.88 11.58
N PRO A 145 -3.69 10.85 10.96
CA PRO A 145 -4.84 10.18 11.56
C PRO A 145 -4.46 9.51 12.87
N ALA A 146 -5.42 9.41 13.80
CA ALA A 146 -5.14 9.00 15.18
C ALA A 146 -4.61 7.57 15.28
N GLU A 147 -5.06 6.69 14.39
CA GLU A 147 -4.64 5.30 14.27
C GLU A 147 -3.17 5.13 13.84
N TYR A 148 -2.58 6.15 13.22
CA TYR A 148 -1.16 6.17 12.87
C TYR A 148 -0.30 6.88 13.92
N ARG A 149 -0.87 7.36 15.04
CA ARG A 149 -0.12 8.03 16.13
C ARG A 149 0.50 7.02 17.08
N GLN A 150 1.32 6.15 16.53
CA GLN A 150 2.08 5.16 17.27
C GLN A 150 3.53 5.22 16.77
N ASP A 151 4.45 5.29 17.71
CA ASP A 151 5.88 5.33 17.41
C ASP A 151 6.34 4.02 16.78
N GLY A 152 7.11 4.10 15.70
CA GLY A 152 7.69 2.97 14.98
C GLY A 152 6.84 2.39 13.84
N LEU A 153 5.70 2.99 13.48
CA LEU A 153 4.89 2.49 12.35
C LEU A 153 5.57 2.76 11.01
N LEU A 154 5.79 1.73 10.20
CA LEU A 154 6.23 1.88 8.81
C LEU A 154 5.02 2.15 7.92
N VAL A 155 5.06 3.29 7.23
CA VAL A 155 3.97 3.77 6.38
C VAL A 155 4.47 4.14 5.00
N GLN A 156 3.69 3.83 3.97
CA GLN A 156 3.77 4.49 2.69
C GLN A 156 2.79 5.66 2.73
N PHE A 157 3.24 6.85 2.36
CA PHE A 157 2.38 8.02 2.35
C PHE A 157 2.56 8.83 1.07
N SER A 158 1.50 9.53 0.69
CA SER A 158 1.56 10.64 -0.25
C SER A 158 1.00 11.89 0.43
N ALA A 159 1.69 13.03 0.31
CA ALA A 159 1.28 14.25 0.97
C ALA A 159 1.57 15.50 0.13
N ASP A 160 0.83 16.56 0.44
CA ASP A 160 1.05 17.91 -0.06
C ASP A 160 2.03 18.67 0.82
N VAL A 161 3.10 19.18 0.24
CA VAL A 161 4.03 20.08 0.91
C VAL A 161 3.36 21.43 1.10
N GLN A 162 3.39 21.94 2.33
CA GLN A 162 2.85 23.24 2.69
C GLN A 162 4.00 24.27 2.75
N ASP A 163 4.13 25.09 1.70
CA ASP A 163 5.26 26.00 1.51
C ASP A 163 5.25 27.23 2.47
N ASP A 164 4.09 27.60 3.03
CA ASP A 164 3.89 28.81 3.84
C ASP A 164 3.57 28.56 5.34
N VAL A 165 3.82 27.36 5.85
CA VAL A 165 3.58 27.01 7.26
C VAL A 165 4.90 26.99 8.03
N ALA A 166 5.01 27.78 9.09
CA ALA A 166 6.11 27.65 10.04
C ALA A 166 5.91 26.37 10.86
N GLY A 167 6.75 25.35 10.62
CA GLY A 167 6.71 24.09 11.37
C GLY A 167 7.21 24.24 12.81
N ILE A 168 6.80 23.31 13.67
CA ILE A 168 7.27 23.20 15.06
C ILE A 168 8.80 23.10 15.05
N GLY A 169 9.48 24.10 15.62
CA GLY A 169 10.94 24.16 15.75
C GLY A 169 11.77 23.98 14.47
N MET A 170 11.20 24.16 13.27
CA MET A 170 11.81 23.78 11.98
C MET A 170 12.26 22.30 11.91
N TRP A 171 11.60 21.39 12.64
CA TRP A 171 12.04 19.98 12.72
C TRP A 171 11.92 19.23 11.38
N GLY A 172 10.91 19.55 10.57
CA GLY A 172 10.64 18.89 9.29
C GLY A 172 9.77 19.74 8.38
N THR A 173 9.66 19.32 7.12
CA THR A 173 8.83 19.96 6.10
C THR A 173 7.34 19.76 6.43
N PRO A 174 6.54 20.81 6.64
CA PRO A 174 5.11 20.68 6.91
C PRO A 174 4.37 20.07 5.71
N VAL A 175 3.52 19.09 5.98
CA VAL A 175 2.75 18.40 4.95
C VAL A 175 1.30 18.15 5.35
N GLU A 176 0.43 18.03 4.37
CA GLU A 176 -0.93 17.51 4.53
C GLU A 176 -1.05 16.17 3.82
N ILE A 177 -1.26 15.10 4.58
CA ILE A 177 -1.35 13.73 4.11
C ILE A 177 -2.59 13.59 3.21
N ARG A 178 -2.38 13.12 1.98
CA ARG A 178 -3.44 12.71 1.05
C ARG A 178 -3.81 11.24 1.23
N SER A 179 -2.77 10.41 1.31
CA SER A 179 -2.90 8.98 1.57
C SER A 179 -1.78 8.57 2.51
N ILE A 180 -2.12 7.68 3.43
CA ILE A 180 -1.17 7.02 4.32
C ILE A 180 -1.70 5.62 4.53
N GLU A 181 -0.81 4.67 4.35
CA GLU A 181 -1.06 3.24 4.46
C GLU A 181 0.14 2.64 5.18
N LEU A 182 -0.09 1.62 6.01
CA LEU A 182 1.03 0.87 6.56
C LEU A 182 1.72 0.14 5.42
N VAL A 183 3.05 0.19 5.38
CA VAL A 183 3.80 -0.70 4.47
C VAL A 183 3.56 -2.11 4.97
N GLU A 184 3.19 -3.02 4.07
CA GLU A 184 2.88 -4.40 4.39
C GLU A 184 3.96 -5.05 5.27
N GLY A 185 3.51 -5.77 6.30
CA GLY A 185 4.36 -6.59 7.14
C GLY A 185 5.01 -5.80 8.27
N VAL A 186 4.64 -6.14 9.50
CA VAL A 186 5.60 -6.03 10.59
C VAL A 186 6.79 -6.91 10.20
N LEU A 187 8.02 -6.39 10.25
CA LEU A 187 9.20 -7.20 9.98
C LEU A 187 9.36 -8.20 11.13
N LEU A 188 8.78 -9.37 10.93
CA LEU A 188 8.85 -10.49 11.86
C LEU A 188 10.08 -11.32 11.53
N VAL A 189 10.77 -11.75 12.59
CA VAL A 189 11.73 -12.82 12.54
C VAL A 189 11.20 -13.99 13.35
N SER A 190 11.41 -15.20 12.85
CA SER A 190 11.14 -16.42 13.59
C SER A 190 12.22 -17.46 13.35
N GLY A 191 12.29 -18.43 14.25
CA GLY A 191 13.19 -19.57 14.12
C GLY A 191 13.59 -20.14 15.48
N ASN A 192 14.55 -21.05 15.44
CA ASN A 192 15.20 -21.55 16.64
C ASN A 192 16.40 -20.69 17.01
N ALA A 193 16.65 -20.55 18.30
CA ALA A 193 17.79 -19.82 18.84
C ALA A 193 18.26 -20.43 20.16
N THR A 194 19.53 -20.17 20.48
CA THR A 194 20.06 -20.38 21.83
C THR A 194 20.04 -19.05 22.58
N VAL A 195 19.37 -19.03 23.73
CA VAL A 195 19.48 -17.93 24.69
C VAL A 195 20.90 -17.92 25.24
N THR A 196 21.61 -16.82 25.06
CA THR A 196 23.01 -16.66 25.45
C THR A 196 23.16 -15.48 26.39
N TYR A 197 23.88 -15.66 27.49
CA TYR A 197 24.29 -14.54 28.35
C TYR A 197 25.53 -13.86 27.76
N ILE A 198 25.45 -12.54 27.57
CA ILE A 198 26.53 -11.72 27.03
C ILE A 198 27.02 -10.77 28.12
N ASP A 199 28.29 -10.93 28.52
CA ASP A 199 28.97 -10.10 29.52
C ASP A 199 29.53 -8.81 28.89
N LEU A 200 28.62 -7.95 28.42
CA LEU A 200 28.93 -6.59 27.97
C LEU A 200 28.02 -5.60 28.70
N GLU A 201 28.57 -4.45 29.09
CA GLU A 201 27.83 -3.31 29.65
C GLU A 201 26.89 -3.65 30.83
N GLY A 202 27.28 -4.58 31.69
CA GLY A 202 26.47 -5.00 32.85
C GLY A 202 25.71 -6.31 32.66
N GLY A 203 25.86 -6.94 31.49
CA GLY A 203 25.33 -8.28 31.22
C GLY A 203 23.91 -8.26 30.71
N PHE A 204 23.63 -9.00 29.64
CA PHE A 204 22.28 -9.15 29.10
C PHE A 204 22.11 -10.52 28.43
N TYR A 205 20.85 -10.92 28.21
CA TYR A 205 20.54 -12.13 27.44
C TYR A 205 20.18 -11.77 26.00
N GLY A 206 20.81 -12.46 25.06
CA GLY A 206 20.56 -12.35 23.63
C GLY A 206 20.09 -13.67 23.03
N LEU A 207 19.45 -13.61 21.87
CA LEU A 207 19.08 -14.78 21.09
C LEU A 207 20.08 -14.95 19.95
N VAL A 208 20.80 -16.07 19.95
CA VAL A 208 21.67 -16.48 18.85
C VAL A 208 20.90 -17.49 18.01
N ALA A 209 20.38 -17.05 16.87
CA ALA A 209 19.60 -17.90 15.98
C ALA A 209 20.47 -18.97 15.31
N ASP A 210 19.87 -20.09 14.94
CA ASP A 210 20.57 -21.22 14.29
C ASP A 210 21.22 -20.84 12.95
N ASP A 211 20.74 -19.78 12.30
CA ASP A 211 21.33 -19.20 11.08
C ASP A 211 22.51 -18.25 11.33
N GLY A 212 22.89 -18.05 12.60
CA GLY A 212 23.99 -17.19 13.04
C GLY A 212 23.62 -15.73 13.22
N ARG A 213 22.36 -15.32 12.99
CA ARG A 213 21.90 -13.96 13.31
C ARG A 213 21.73 -13.78 14.81
N HIS A 214 22.03 -12.57 15.28
CA HIS A 214 21.92 -12.20 16.68
C HIS A 214 20.76 -11.23 16.87
N TYR A 215 19.92 -11.49 17.86
CA TYR A 215 18.79 -10.64 18.23
C TYR A 215 18.90 -10.24 19.68
N LEU A 216 18.70 -8.94 19.94
CA LEU A 216 18.68 -8.35 21.28
C LEU A 216 17.22 -8.15 21.70
N PRO A 217 16.67 -9.01 22.56
CA PRO A 217 15.30 -8.84 23.06
C PRO A 217 15.22 -7.61 23.95
N LEU A 218 14.30 -6.71 23.63
CA LEU A 218 13.97 -5.55 24.45
C LEU A 218 13.04 -6.01 25.59
N GLY A 219 13.61 -6.63 26.62
CA GLY A 219 12.87 -7.15 27.78
C GLY A 219 12.48 -8.62 27.64
N LEU A 220 13.47 -9.51 27.52
CA LEU A 220 13.22 -10.94 27.62
C LEU A 220 12.66 -11.29 29.01
N ASP A 221 11.53 -11.98 29.06
CA ASP A 221 10.93 -12.44 30.32
C ASP A 221 11.93 -13.27 31.14
N GLU A 222 11.95 -13.07 32.46
CA GLU A 222 12.89 -13.73 33.38
C GLU A 222 12.82 -15.26 33.30
N ALA A 223 11.65 -15.83 32.96
CA ALA A 223 11.49 -17.27 32.77
C ALA A 223 12.37 -17.84 31.64
N TRP A 224 12.73 -17.01 30.66
CA TRP A 224 13.55 -17.39 29.52
C TRP A 224 15.01 -16.93 29.64
N GLN A 225 15.39 -16.27 30.74
CA GLN A 225 16.75 -15.81 30.99
C GLN A 225 17.65 -16.93 31.56
N THR A 226 17.76 -18.03 30.82
CA THR A 226 18.65 -19.15 31.14
C THR A 226 19.68 -19.33 30.04
N ASP A 227 20.96 -19.14 30.37
CA ASP A 227 22.06 -19.32 29.42
C ASP A 227 22.10 -20.76 28.87
N GLY A 228 22.20 -20.89 27.56
CA GLY A 228 22.18 -22.15 26.83
C GLY A 228 20.78 -22.73 26.58
N ALA A 229 19.69 -22.05 26.95
CA ALA A 229 18.34 -22.52 26.66
C ALA A 229 18.08 -22.53 25.14
N ASN A 230 17.62 -23.66 24.62
CA ASN A 230 17.25 -23.79 23.21
C ASN A 230 15.76 -23.50 23.04
N VAL A 231 15.44 -22.47 22.25
CA VAL A 231 14.09 -21.91 22.12
C VAL A 231 13.67 -21.81 20.65
N THR A 232 12.37 -21.88 20.41
CA THR A 232 11.73 -21.40 19.18
C THR A 232 11.04 -20.08 19.50
N PHE A 233 11.13 -19.10 18.60
CA PHE A 233 10.58 -17.78 18.87
C PHE A 233 10.00 -17.12 17.61
N VAL A 234 9.15 -16.13 17.85
CA VAL A 234 8.75 -15.11 16.89
C VAL A 234 8.94 -13.76 17.54
N ALA A 235 9.58 -12.83 16.85
CA ALA A 235 9.83 -11.49 17.35
C ALA A 235 9.66 -10.45 16.25
N ARG A 236 9.25 -9.25 16.67
CA ARG A 236 9.15 -8.06 15.85
C ARG A 236 10.46 -7.30 15.87
N ILE A 237 11.03 -7.00 14.72
CA ILE A 237 12.22 -6.15 14.62
C ILE A 237 11.84 -4.71 14.98
N LYS A 238 12.65 -4.10 15.85
CA LYS A 238 12.50 -2.70 16.28
C LYS A 238 13.60 -1.86 15.62
N GLU A 239 13.36 -1.53 14.36
CA GLU A 239 14.25 -0.67 13.59
C GLU A 239 14.47 0.68 14.30
N ASN A 240 15.65 1.28 14.12
CA ASN A 240 16.03 2.56 14.73
C ASN A 240 16.09 2.61 16.26
N THR A 241 16.00 1.47 16.95
CA THR A 241 16.24 1.41 18.40
C THR A 241 17.74 1.54 18.68
N MET A 242 18.15 2.64 19.30
CA MET A 242 19.51 2.79 19.81
C MET A 242 19.64 2.01 21.11
N THR A 243 20.43 0.94 21.10
CA THR A 243 20.74 0.15 22.28
C THR A 243 22.17 0.42 22.73
N ILE A 244 22.37 0.55 24.05
CA ILE A 244 23.72 0.73 24.60
C ILE A 244 24.62 -0.46 24.24
N GLN A 245 24.05 -1.68 24.22
CA GLN A 245 24.76 -2.94 24.04
C GLN A 245 25.50 -3.07 22.70
N GLN A 246 25.12 -2.29 21.68
CA GLN A 246 25.66 -2.36 20.30
C GLN A 246 25.78 -3.79 19.75
N TRP A 247 24.87 -4.68 20.14
CA TRP A 247 24.93 -6.11 19.83
C TRP A 247 23.57 -6.60 19.35
N GLY A 248 23.57 -7.33 18.24
CA GLY A 248 22.37 -7.92 17.66
C GLY A 248 21.38 -6.90 17.09
N THR A 249 20.35 -7.41 16.44
CA THR A 249 19.22 -6.60 15.98
C THR A 249 18.20 -6.47 17.13
N PRO A 250 17.80 -5.26 17.55
CA PRO A 250 16.78 -5.09 18.58
C PRO A 250 15.44 -5.69 18.18
N VAL A 251 14.84 -6.48 19.06
CA VAL A 251 13.54 -7.13 18.81
C VAL A 251 12.62 -7.09 20.02
N GLU A 252 11.32 -7.05 19.77
CA GLU A 252 10.26 -7.30 20.74
C GLU A 252 9.75 -8.74 20.54
N VAL A 253 9.94 -9.60 21.54
CA VAL A 253 9.52 -11.02 21.45
C VAL A 253 7.99 -11.09 21.54
N ILE A 254 7.37 -11.72 20.55
CA ILE A 254 5.92 -11.93 20.50
C ILE A 254 5.58 -13.30 21.11
N ALA A 255 6.32 -14.32 20.71
CA ALA A 255 6.13 -15.70 21.15
C ALA A 255 7.48 -16.36 21.36
N ILE A 256 7.60 -17.17 22.41
CA ILE A 256 8.81 -17.93 22.71
C ILE A 256 8.44 -19.18 23.52
N ASP A 257 9.01 -20.31 23.12
CA ASP A 257 8.91 -21.58 23.85
C ASP A 257 10.21 -22.37 23.70
N THR A 258 10.38 -23.42 24.48
CA THR A 258 11.41 -24.44 24.30
C THR A 258 11.33 -25.01 22.89
N ALA A 259 12.48 -25.11 22.22
CA ALA A 259 12.55 -25.64 20.86
C ALA A 259 11.93 -27.05 20.78
N GLY A 260 10.96 -27.21 19.89
CA GLY A 260 10.23 -28.46 19.67
C GLY A 260 8.90 -28.58 20.43
N ASN A 261 8.68 -27.78 21.49
CA ASN A 261 7.43 -27.76 22.24
C ASN A 261 6.31 -27.10 21.41
N ALA A 262 6.60 -25.91 20.87
CA ALA A 262 5.70 -25.19 19.97
C ALA A 262 6.22 -25.21 18.52
N THR A 263 5.34 -24.87 17.57
CA THR A 263 5.75 -24.47 16.22
C THR A 263 4.95 -23.26 15.83
N TYR A 264 5.65 -22.14 15.72
CA TYR A 264 5.04 -20.90 15.32
C TYR A 264 5.08 -20.72 13.80
N VAL A 265 4.03 -20.10 13.30
CA VAL A 265 3.94 -19.56 11.95
C VAL A 265 3.73 -18.07 12.05
N ALA A 266 4.48 -17.31 11.24
CA ALA A 266 4.43 -15.86 11.23
C ALA A 266 4.39 -15.41 9.77
N LYS A 267 3.20 -15.04 9.28
CA LYS A 267 2.98 -14.81 7.85
C LYS A 267 1.99 -13.67 7.61
N THR A 268 2.05 -13.11 6.41
CA THR A 268 1.03 -12.22 5.87
C THR A 268 0.12 -13.02 4.96
N GLY A 269 -1.17 -12.70 5.01
CA GLY A 269 -2.18 -13.39 4.21
C GLY A 269 -3.52 -12.66 4.19
N THR A 270 -4.48 -13.30 3.55
CA THR A 270 -5.84 -12.81 3.38
C THR A 270 -6.81 -13.72 4.11
N VAL A 271 -7.62 -13.13 5.00
CA VAL A 271 -8.77 -13.78 5.62
C VAL A 271 -9.80 -14.08 4.53
N THR A 272 -10.20 -15.33 4.42
CA THR A 272 -11.09 -15.84 3.39
C THR A 272 -12.25 -16.58 4.04
N PHE A 273 -13.47 -16.22 3.71
CA PHE A 273 -14.65 -17.01 4.05
C PHE A 273 -14.71 -18.25 3.17
N VAL A 274 -14.83 -19.42 3.79
CA VAL A 274 -14.87 -20.72 3.12
C VAL A 274 -16.21 -21.38 3.40
N ASP A 275 -17.02 -21.56 2.35
CA ASP A 275 -18.33 -22.22 2.43
C ASP A 275 -18.19 -23.75 2.37
N LEU A 276 -17.62 -24.32 3.43
CA LEU A 276 -17.58 -25.77 3.67
C LEU A 276 -18.08 -26.03 5.09
N GLU A 277 -18.91 -27.07 5.25
CA GLU A 277 -19.37 -27.58 6.55
C GLU A 277 -20.02 -26.54 7.48
N GLY A 278 -20.75 -25.59 6.91
CA GLY A 278 -21.45 -24.55 7.67
C GLY A 278 -20.75 -23.18 7.67
N GLY A 279 -19.65 -23.04 6.94
CA GLY A 279 -18.96 -21.78 6.73
C GLY A 279 -17.94 -21.47 7.84
N PHE A 280 -16.72 -21.11 7.47
CA PHE A 280 -15.70 -20.68 8.42
C PHE A 280 -14.76 -19.65 7.79
N TYR A 281 -13.99 -18.94 8.63
CA TYR A 281 -12.94 -18.04 8.17
C TYR A 281 -11.59 -18.74 8.26
N GLY A 282 -10.90 -18.82 7.12
CA GLY A 282 -9.52 -19.29 7.02
C GLY A 282 -8.58 -18.15 6.66
N ILE A 283 -7.28 -18.35 6.81
CA ILE A 283 -6.25 -17.42 6.33
C ILE A 283 -5.48 -18.09 5.20
N VAL A 284 -5.48 -17.47 4.03
CA VAL A 284 -4.62 -17.87 2.90
C VAL A 284 -3.39 -16.98 2.93
N ALA A 285 -2.25 -17.56 3.31
CA ALA A 285 -0.98 -16.85 3.33
C ALA A 285 -0.53 -16.49 1.91
N ASP A 286 0.30 -15.45 1.78
CA ASP A 286 0.75 -14.93 0.48
C ASP A 286 1.62 -15.95 -0.29
N ASP A 287 2.19 -16.94 0.38
CA ASP A 287 2.87 -18.09 -0.24
C ASP A 287 1.93 -19.22 -0.69
N GLY A 288 0.62 -19.06 -0.49
CA GLY A 288 -0.43 -19.99 -0.88
C GLY A 288 -0.75 -21.06 0.17
N GLU A 289 -0.03 -21.11 1.29
CA GLU A 289 -0.39 -22.00 2.40
C GLU A 289 -1.71 -21.56 3.06
N ARG A 290 -2.41 -22.51 3.65
CA ARG A 290 -3.75 -22.30 4.24
C ARG A 290 -3.70 -22.61 5.71
N TYR A 291 -4.28 -21.72 6.51
CA TYR A 291 -4.30 -21.82 7.95
C TYR A 291 -5.72 -21.70 8.46
N LEU A 292 -6.12 -22.63 9.31
CA LEU A 292 -7.43 -22.64 9.95
C LEU A 292 -7.28 -22.12 11.38
N PRO A 293 -7.57 -20.83 11.63
CA PRO A 293 -7.50 -20.30 12.97
C PRO A 293 -8.67 -20.80 13.81
N LEU A 294 -8.36 -21.37 14.98
CA LEU A 294 -9.33 -21.96 15.90
C LEU A 294 -10.02 -20.89 16.76
N ASP A 295 -9.40 -19.72 16.89
CA ASP A 295 -9.74 -18.65 17.82
C ASP A 295 -9.63 -17.25 17.18
N LEU A 296 -9.77 -17.14 15.85
CA LEU A 296 -9.75 -15.85 15.16
C LEU A 296 -10.85 -14.93 15.72
N ASP A 297 -10.45 -13.79 16.29
CA ASP A 297 -11.35 -12.77 16.82
C ASP A 297 -12.30 -12.25 15.72
N GLU A 298 -13.55 -11.99 16.10
CA GLU A 298 -14.61 -11.59 15.17
C GLU A 298 -14.30 -10.27 14.43
N THR A 299 -13.52 -9.39 15.04
CA THR A 299 -13.08 -8.14 14.40
C THR A 299 -12.25 -8.39 13.14
N TYR A 300 -11.59 -9.54 13.04
CA TYR A 300 -10.79 -9.95 11.88
C TYR A 300 -11.53 -10.90 10.94
N ARG A 301 -12.77 -11.32 11.27
CA ARG A 301 -13.61 -12.20 10.43
C ARG A 301 -14.29 -11.42 9.30
N VAL A 302 -13.47 -10.80 8.47
CA VAL A 302 -13.90 -10.03 7.31
C VAL A 302 -13.29 -10.66 6.07
N ASP A 303 -14.15 -11.15 5.17
CA ASP A 303 -13.69 -11.76 3.92
C ASP A 303 -12.90 -10.74 3.08
N GLY A 304 -11.71 -11.14 2.63
CA GLY A 304 -10.78 -10.27 1.93
C GLY A 304 -9.87 -9.42 2.83
N MET A 305 -9.99 -9.49 4.15
CA MET A 305 -9.11 -8.73 5.04
C MET A 305 -7.67 -9.23 4.96
N ARG A 306 -6.73 -8.33 4.62
CA ARG A 306 -5.30 -8.62 4.71
C ARG A 306 -4.82 -8.43 6.15
N LEU A 307 -4.03 -9.37 6.65
CA LEU A 307 -3.42 -9.31 7.97
C LEU A 307 -2.06 -10.01 8.00
N THR A 308 -1.26 -9.68 9.01
CA THR A 308 -0.06 -10.42 9.41
C THR A 308 -0.39 -11.04 10.75
N PHE A 309 -0.22 -12.35 10.84
CA PHE A 309 -0.53 -13.13 12.04
C PHE A 309 0.69 -13.87 12.53
N VAL A 310 0.71 -14.10 13.84
CA VAL A 310 1.53 -15.10 14.51
C VAL A 310 0.58 -16.14 15.07
N GLY A 311 0.76 -17.39 14.67
CA GLY A 311 -0.04 -18.51 15.16
C GLY A 311 0.82 -19.66 15.63
N GLU A 312 0.32 -20.44 16.58
CA GLU A 312 0.91 -21.71 16.99
C GLU A 312 0.17 -22.86 16.30
N ILE A 313 0.91 -23.81 15.71
CA ILE A 313 0.31 -24.98 15.06
C ILE A 313 -0.29 -25.91 16.12
N ALA A 314 -1.61 -26.11 16.06
CA ALA A 314 -2.35 -27.01 16.91
C ALA A 314 -2.23 -28.47 16.39
N ARG A 315 -1.08 -29.10 16.64
CA ARG A 315 -0.67 -30.40 16.06
C ARG A 315 -1.64 -31.56 16.34
N ASP A 316 -2.30 -31.55 17.49
CA ASP A 316 -3.17 -32.64 17.95
C ASP A 316 -4.67 -32.31 17.84
N THR A 317 -5.01 -31.30 17.04
CA THR A 317 -6.41 -30.88 16.83
C THR A 317 -6.97 -31.47 15.55
N ALA A 318 -8.00 -32.30 15.70
CA ALA A 318 -8.80 -32.76 14.57
C ALA A 318 -9.92 -31.76 14.29
N THR A 319 -9.93 -31.19 13.08
CA THR A 319 -10.97 -30.27 12.63
C THR A 319 -11.91 -30.97 11.66
N ILE A 320 -13.18 -30.57 11.68
CA ILE A 320 -14.16 -31.11 10.75
C ILE A 320 -13.87 -30.51 9.36
N GLN A 321 -13.44 -29.25 9.32
CA GLN A 321 -13.30 -28.42 8.11
C GLN A 321 -12.34 -28.99 7.06
N GLN A 322 -11.44 -29.91 7.44
CA GLN A 322 -10.46 -30.57 6.56
C GLN A 322 -9.73 -29.60 5.61
N TRP A 323 -9.49 -28.37 6.08
CA TRP A 323 -8.95 -27.28 5.28
C TRP A 323 -7.86 -26.56 6.07
N GLY A 324 -6.68 -26.43 5.46
CA GLY A 324 -5.54 -25.74 6.06
C GLY A 324 -4.96 -26.44 7.29
N THR A 325 -3.87 -25.85 7.80
CA THR A 325 -3.24 -26.27 9.05
C THR A 325 -3.94 -25.57 10.23
N PRO A 326 -4.48 -26.31 11.23
CA PRO A 326 -5.07 -25.70 12.41
C PRO A 326 -4.05 -24.89 13.21
N ILE A 327 -4.41 -23.66 13.57
CA ILE A 327 -3.57 -22.78 14.40
C ILE A 327 -4.38 -22.11 15.50
N GLU A 328 -3.74 -21.81 16.61
CA GLU A 328 -4.21 -20.85 17.62
C GLU A 328 -3.51 -19.51 17.37
N ILE A 329 -4.24 -18.41 17.34
CA ILE A 329 -3.73 -17.07 17.08
C ILE A 329 -3.02 -16.56 18.33
N VAL A 330 -1.72 -16.35 18.22
CA VAL A 330 -0.89 -15.80 19.30
C VAL A 330 -0.91 -14.27 19.25
N ASP A 331 -0.77 -13.68 18.07
CA ASP A 331 -0.84 -12.23 17.86
C ASP A 331 -1.29 -11.93 16.43
N ILE A 332 -1.88 -10.75 16.23
CA ILE A 332 -2.11 -10.17 14.90
C ILE A 332 -1.38 -8.82 14.89
N PRO A 333 -0.05 -8.84 14.63
CA PRO A 333 0.78 -7.64 14.62
C PRO A 333 0.29 -6.54 13.69
N TRP A 334 -0.47 -6.91 12.66
CA TRP A 334 -1.01 -5.99 11.68
C TRP A 334 -2.29 -6.55 11.06
N ALA A 335 -3.29 -5.69 10.90
CA ALA A 335 -4.46 -5.95 10.08
C ALA A 335 -4.82 -4.68 9.31
N CYS A 336 -5.26 -4.85 8.07
CA CYS A 336 -5.68 -3.74 7.21
C CYS A 336 -6.94 -3.06 7.79
N ALA A 337 -6.77 -1.90 8.43
CA ALA A 337 -7.86 -1.12 9.01
C ALA A 337 -8.91 -0.68 7.97
N ARG A 338 -8.49 -0.36 6.74
CA ARG A 338 -9.41 -0.02 5.64
C ARG A 338 -10.12 -1.21 5.02
N CYS A 339 -9.68 -2.44 5.31
CA CYS A 339 -10.40 -3.65 4.91
C CYS A 339 -11.59 -3.92 5.84
N SER A 340 -11.66 -3.30 7.02
CA SER A 340 -12.87 -3.27 7.85
C SER A 340 -13.83 -2.11 7.48
N GLU A 341 -13.32 -1.03 6.88
CA GLU A 341 -14.14 0.09 6.37
C GLU A 341 -14.92 -0.23 5.10
N THR A 342 -14.67 -1.38 4.46
CA THR A 342 -15.74 -2.06 3.72
C THR A 342 -16.75 -2.66 4.71
N VAL A 343 -17.47 -1.79 5.42
CA VAL A 343 -18.88 -1.99 5.72
C VAL A 343 -19.57 -2.11 4.35
N GLY A 344 -19.48 -3.29 3.76
CA GLY A 344 -19.71 -3.45 2.33
C GLY A 344 -19.63 -4.87 1.79
N LEU A 345 -18.98 -5.82 2.47
CA LEU A 345 -19.37 -7.23 2.29
C LEU A 345 -20.34 -7.58 3.40
N ALA A 346 -21.60 -7.29 3.11
CA ALA A 346 -22.66 -7.45 4.07
C ALA A 346 -22.72 -8.92 4.54
N ASN A 347 -22.72 -9.13 5.87
CA ASN A 347 -22.84 -10.45 6.50
C ASN A 347 -23.91 -11.26 5.74
N PRO A 348 -23.59 -12.42 5.13
CA PRO A 348 -24.52 -13.17 4.28
C PRO A 348 -25.87 -13.45 4.96
N ALA A 349 -25.86 -13.77 6.25
CA ALA A 349 -27.09 -13.96 7.03
C ALA A 349 -27.88 -12.65 7.25
N ALA A 350 -27.18 -11.54 7.45
CA ALA A 350 -27.81 -10.22 7.56
C ALA A 350 -28.37 -9.74 6.21
N VAL A 351 -27.67 -10.01 5.11
CA VAL A 351 -28.13 -9.74 3.74
C VAL A 351 -29.37 -10.55 3.46
N TRP A 352 -29.31 -11.86 3.65
CA TRP A 352 -30.41 -12.75 3.37
C TRP A 352 -31.65 -12.41 4.19
N CYS A 353 -31.50 -12.14 5.49
CA CYS A 353 -32.60 -11.68 6.33
C CYS A 353 -33.30 -10.44 5.74
N LYS A 354 -32.52 -9.44 5.29
CA LYS A 354 -33.05 -8.22 4.68
C LYS A 354 -33.66 -8.48 3.29
N GLU A 355 -33.06 -9.35 2.48
CA GLU A 355 -33.58 -9.74 1.16
C GLU A 355 -34.93 -10.46 1.23
N GLN A 356 -35.13 -11.29 2.26
CA GLN A 356 -36.43 -11.93 2.55
C GLN A 356 -37.47 -10.95 3.14
N GLY A 357 -37.11 -9.66 3.26
CA GLY A 357 -37.99 -8.60 3.76
C GLY A 357 -38.16 -8.62 5.28
N HIS A 358 -37.19 -9.15 6.02
CA HIS A 358 -37.19 -9.19 7.48
C HIS A 358 -36.21 -8.15 8.07
N THR A 359 -36.42 -7.79 9.33
CA THR A 359 -35.57 -6.81 10.01
C THR A 359 -34.40 -7.52 10.67
N TYR A 360 -33.18 -7.06 10.42
CA TYR A 360 -31.98 -7.57 11.08
C TYR A 360 -31.59 -6.66 12.26
N GLU A 361 -31.30 -7.26 13.41
CA GLU A 361 -30.89 -6.58 14.65
C GLU A 361 -29.70 -7.32 15.26
N ILE A 362 -28.75 -6.60 15.86
CA ILE A 362 -27.67 -7.19 16.65
C ILE A 362 -28.05 -7.12 18.12
N ARG A 363 -27.97 -8.26 18.82
CA ARG A 363 -28.24 -8.38 20.25
C ARG A 363 -27.00 -8.81 21.00
N LYS A 364 -26.98 -8.54 22.31
CA LYS A 364 -25.85 -8.76 23.19
C LYS A 364 -26.20 -9.80 24.25
N ASN A 365 -25.35 -10.80 24.41
CA ASN A 365 -25.45 -11.83 25.43
C ASN A 365 -24.94 -11.31 26.78
N PRO A 366 -25.29 -11.99 27.90
CA PRO A 366 -24.82 -11.61 29.24
C PRO A 366 -23.30 -11.65 29.42
N ASP A 367 -22.58 -12.42 28.60
CA ASP A 367 -21.11 -12.50 28.56
C ASP A 367 -20.48 -11.39 27.72
N GLY A 368 -21.29 -10.51 27.11
CA GLY A 368 -20.86 -9.41 26.27
C GLY A 368 -20.72 -9.75 24.78
N SER A 369 -20.85 -11.02 24.37
CA SER A 369 -20.83 -11.43 22.96
C SER A 369 -22.05 -10.89 22.20
N GLU A 370 -21.88 -10.49 20.95
CA GLU A 370 -22.97 -10.01 20.10
C GLU A 370 -23.38 -11.08 19.08
N TYR A 371 -24.68 -11.17 18.77
CA TYR A 371 -25.21 -12.08 17.76
C TYR A 371 -26.28 -11.41 16.91
N GLY A 372 -26.38 -11.83 15.66
CA GLY A 372 -27.35 -11.31 14.69
C GLY A 372 -28.69 -12.01 14.79
N VAL A 373 -29.78 -11.26 14.76
CA VAL A 373 -31.15 -11.77 14.87
C VAL A 373 -31.98 -11.28 13.68
N CYS A 374 -32.68 -12.21 13.04
CA CYS A 374 -33.67 -11.92 12.01
C CYS A 374 -35.07 -11.87 12.62
N ILE A 375 -35.76 -10.74 12.45
CA ILE A 375 -37.06 -10.45 13.04
C ILE A 375 -38.10 -10.43 11.91
N PHE A 376 -39.01 -11.40 11.97
CA PHE A 376 -40.11 -11.55 11.03
C PHE A 376 -41.23 -10.54 11.30
N ALA A 377 -42.07 -10.28 10.29
CA ALA A 377 -43.22 -9.37 10.41
C ALA A 377 -44.24 -9.77 11.50
N ASN A 378 -44.28 -11.04 11.89
CA ASN A 378 -45.12 -11.53 12.99
C ASN A 378 -44.49 -11.30 14.39
N GLY A 379 -43.33 -10.65 14.47
CA GLY A 379 -42.58 -10.38 15.70
C GLY A 379 -41.72 -11.55 16.19
N THR A 380 -41.67 -12.67 15.45
CA THR A 380 -40.78 -13.79 15.78
C THR A 380 -39.35 -13.38 15.51
N ALA A 381 -38.46 -13.67 16.45
CA ALA A 381 -37.04 -13.38 16.34
C ALA A 381 -36.27 -14.71 16.35
N VAL A 382 -35.46 -14.94 15.33
CA VAL A 382 -34.60 -16.12 15.21
C VAL A 382 -33.17 -15.67 14.99
N ASP A 383 -32.20 -16.49 15.38
CA ASP A 383 -30.81 -16.23 15.02
C ASP A 383 -30.69 -16.10 13.48
N ALA A 384 -30.02 -15.06 13.03
CA ALA A 384 -29.97 -14.73 11.60
C ALA A 384 -29.25 -15.81 10.79
N TRP A 385 -28.23 -16.44 11.38
CA TRP A 385 -27.53 -17.54 10.77
C TRP A 385 -28.37 -18.83 10.78
N ASP A 386 -29.15 -19.08 11.83
CA ASP A 386 -30.11 -20.19 11.84
C ASP A 386 -31.16 -20.06 10.75
N TYR A 387 -31.66 -18.85 10.53
CA TYR A 387 -32.62 -18.58 9.46
C TYR A 387 -31.99 -18.74 8.08
N TYR A 388 -30.80 -18.16 7.88
CA TYR A 388 -30.04 -18.29 6.64
C TYR A 388 -29.83 -19.76 6.26
N ARG A 389 -29.31 -20.58 7.20
CA ARG A 389 -29.09 -22.02 7.00
C ARG A 389 -30.34 -22.83 6.66
N GLN A 390 -31.51 -22.41 7.13
CA GLN A 390 -32.77 -23.12 6.88
C GLN A 390 -33.42 -22.78 5.54
N THR A 391 -33.05 -21.64 4.95
CA THR A 391 -33.81 -21.05 3.84
C THR A 391 -32.98 -20.69 2.61
N HIS A 392 -31.66 -20.68 2.74
CA HIS A 392 -30.68 -20.63 1.65
C HIS A 392 -30.18 -22.04 1.35
#